data_AF-A0A9P7NND2-F1
#
_entry.id   AF-A0A9P7NND2-F1
#
_cell.length_a   1.000
_cell.length_b   1.000
_cell.length_c   1.000
_cell.angle_alpha   90.00
_cell.angle_beta   90.00
_cell.angle_gamma   90.00
#
_symmetry.space_group_name_H-M   'P 1'
#
loop_
_entity.id
_entity.type
_entity.pdbx_description
1 polymer ?
#
loop_
_entity_poly.entity_id
_entity_poly.type
_entity_poly.pdbx_seq_one_letter_code
_entity_poly.pdbx_strand_id
1 'polypeptide(L)'
;MGRAALLRFLQLSFRVSSPANVYTSPPSQTIDTFFPKHSITMHALSLLALLLPLAAANEHYHCGCMSWSPGQNWIHDSALAHYVCFNNYADQAIWNARDGLCLAKPGFKLSGQPWEDACKAATGEFYPVVTDPYGNESLDKSKKLTVGAATGWCPDKLE
;
A
#
# COMPACT_ATOMS: atom_id res chain seq x y z
N MET A 1 51.37 -27.90 -10.32
CA MET A 1 50.50 -29.01 -10.77
C MET A 1 49.07 -28.66 -10.33
N GLY A 2 48.05 -28.42 -11.16
CA GLY A 2 47.92 -28.32 -12.61
C GLY A 2 46.53 -27.74 -12.95
N ARG A 3 46.45 -27.09 -14.12
CA ARG A 3 45.32 -26.94 -15.07
C ARG A 3 44.03 -26.27 -14.56
N ALA A 4 43.69 -25.03 -14.95
CA ALA A 4 43.28 -24.52 -16.28
C ALA A 4 41.86 -24.91 -16.71
N ALA A 5 40.97 -23.91 -16.81
CA ALA A 5 39.84 -23.78 -17.75
C ALA A 5 39.17 -22.40 -17.48
N LEU A 6 39.58 -21.30 -18.11
CA LEU A 6 39.31 -20.82 -19.49
C LEU A 6 37.82 -20.60 -19.80
N LEU A 7 37.40 -19.34 -19.61
CA LEU A 7 36.55 -18.48 -20.46
C LEU A 7 35.51 -19.15 -21.38
N ARG A 8 34.24 -18.74 -21.24
CA ARG A 8 33.38 -18.39 -22.38
C ARG A 8 32.42 -17.24 -22.04
N PHE A 9 32.70 -16.09 -22.64
CA PHE A 9 31.78 -14.99 -22.88
C PHE A 9 30.68 -15.45 -23.85
N LEU A 10 29.42 -15.11 -23.54
CA LEU A 10 28.37 -14.99 -24.55
C LEU A 10 27.49 -13.80 -24.15
N GLN A 11 27.78 -12.66 -24.77
CA GLN A 11 26.85 -11.54 -24.88
C GLN A 11 25.65 -12.00 -25.70
N LEU A 12 24.45 -11.84 -25.15
CA LEU A 12 23.20 -11.85 -25.91
C LEU A 12 22.52 -10.51 -25.70
N SER A 13 22.87 -9.58 -26.59
CA SER A 13 22.20 -8.30 -26.78
C SER A 13 20.82 -8.57 -27.38
N PHE A 14 19.76 -8.52 -26.58
CA PHE A 14 18.41 -8.50 -27.10
C PHE A 14 18.06 -7.06 -27.52
N ARG A 15 17.86 -6.92 -28.84
CA ARG A 15 17.41 -5.69 -29.49
C ARG A 15 15.98 -5.35 -29.04
N VAL A 16 15.80 -4.11 -28.62
CA VAL A 16 14.53 -3.40 -28.53
C VAL A 16 13.94 -3.31 -29.93
N SER A 17 12.76 -3.89 -30.14
CA SER A 17 11.91 -3.63 -31.31
C SER A 17 10.61 -3.01 -30.80
N SER A 18 10.56 -1.68 -30.88
CA SER A 18 9.37 -0.88 -30.62
C SER A 18 8.47 -0.93 -31.85
N PRO A 19 7.19 -1.33 -31.76
CA PRO A 19 6.25 -1.14 -32.86
C PRO A 19 5.78 0.32 -32.89
N ALA A 20 6.04 0.98 -34.02
CA ALA A 20 5.47 2.28 -34.35
C ALA A 20 3.94 2.16 -34.42
N ASN A 21 3.25 2.78 -33.46
CA ASN A 21 1.80 2.95 -33.52
C ASN A 21 1.50 4.12 -34.47
N VAL A 22 1.01 3.79 -35.66
CA VAL A 22 0.41 4.72 -36.59
C VAL A 22 -0.95 5.12 -36.02
N TYR A 23 -1.06 6.33 -35.48
CA TYR A 23 -2.35 6.95 -35.18
C TYR A 23 -2.97 7.46 -36.49
N THR A 24 -3.82 6.63 -37.10
CA THR A 24 -4.82 7.09 -38.07
C THR A 24 -5.97 7.74 -37.31
N SER A 25 -6.24 9.00 -37.61
CA SER A 25 -7.44 9.71 -37.16
C SER A 25 -8.70 9.05 -37.73
N PRO A 26 -9.79 8.91 -36.95
CA PRO A 26 -11.07 8.52 -37.51
C PRO A 26 -11.72 9.70 -38.27
N PRO A 27 -12.48 9.44 -39.35
CA PRO A 27 -13.13 10.47 -40.14
C PRO A 27 -14.28 11.12 -39.38
N SER A 28 -14.40 12.44 -39.58
CA SER A 28 -15.57 13.25 -39.22
C SER A 28 -16.80 12.67 -39.90
N GLN A 29 -17.74 12.11 -39.12
CA GLN A 29 -19.06 11.73 -39.59
C GLN A 29 -20.07 12.76 -39.11
N THR A 30 -20.57 13.55 -40.04
CA THR A 30 -21.82 14.30 -39.96
C THR A 30 -22.95 13.31 -39.70
N ILE A 31 -23.55 13.37 -38.50
CA ILE A 31 -24.80 12.68 -38.20
C ILE A 31 -25.93 13.69 -38.38
N ASP A 32 -26.63 13.52 -39.51
CA ASP A 32 -27.92 14.13 -39.75
C ASP A 32 -28.90 13.76 -38.64
N THR A 33 -29.54 14.80 -38.11
CA THR A 33 -30.62 14.71 -37.15
C THR A 33 -31.79 13.93 -37.71
N PHE A 34 -32.03 12.73 -37.17
CA PHE A 34 -33.32 12.05 -37.31
C PHE A 34 -33.82 11.66 -35.92
N PHE A 35 -34.85 12.36 -35.46
CA PHE A 35 -35.60 12.04 -34.25
C PHE A 35 -36.44 10.79 -34.48
N PRO A 36 -36.39 9.81 -33.57
CA PRO A 36 -37.59 9.07 -33.21
C PRO A 36 -37.92 9.21 -31.72
N LYS A 37 -39.14 9.71 -31.53
CA LYS A 37 -39.99 9.68 -30.35
C LYS A 37 -40.16 8.22 -29.87
N HIS A 38 -39.75 7.86 -28.64
CA HIS A 38 -40.49 7.01 -27.69
C HIS A 38 -39.64 6.50 -26.51
N SER A 39 -40.28 6.49 -25.34
CA SER A 39 -40.02 5.70 -24.13
C SER A 39 -38.71 5.89 -23.37
N ILE A 40 -38.83 6.67 -22.29
CA ILE A 40 -37.98 6.61 -21.11
C ILE A 40 -38.06 5.20 -20.50
N THR A 41 -37.07 4.34 -20.73
CA THR A 41 -36.83 3.14 -19.91
C THR A 41 -35.87 3.49 -18.77
N MET A 42 -36.40 4.10 -17.71
CA MET A 42 -35.75 4.25 -16.40
C MET A 42 -35.76 2.91 -15.63
N HIS A 43 -34.99 1.90 -16.02
CA HIS A 43 -34.92 0.65 -15.22
C HIS A 43 -33.49 0.10 -15.02
N ALA A 44 -32.44 0.85 -15.38
CA ALA A 44 -31.05 0.40 -15.25
C ALA A 44 -30.24 1.08 -14.10
N LEU A 45 -30.88 1.81 -13.18
CA LEU A 45 -30.19 2.55 -12.11
C LEU A 45 -30.40 1.97 -10.69
N SER A 46 -31.21 0.93 -10.51
CA SER A 46 -31.51 0.38 -9.16
C SER A 46 -30.51 -0.68 -8.64
N LEU A 47 -29.63 -1.23 -9.47
CA LEU A 47 -28.70 -2.29 -9.02
C LEU A 47 -27.37 -1.76 -8.44
N LEU A 48 -26.96 -0.54 -8.80
CA LEU A 48 -25.75 0.09 -8.25
C LEU A 48 -25.94 0.49 -6.79
N ALA A 49 -27.15 0.90 -6.38
CA ALA A 49 -27.44 1.30 -5.01
C ALA A 49 -27.34 0.13 -3.99
N LEU A 50 -27.42 -1.13 -4.44
CA LEU A 50 -27.33 -2.31 -3.57
C LEU A 50 -25.89 -2.76 -3.28
N LEU A 51 -24.89 -2.29 -4.03
CA LEU A 51 -23.48 -2.67 -3.86
C LEU A 51 -22.70 -1.70 -2.94
N LEU A 52 -23.27 -0.53 -2.61
CA LEU A 52 -22.64 0.46 -1.73
C LEU A 52 -22.40 0.02 -0.27
N PRO A 53 -23.11 -0.95 0.37
CA PRO A 53 -22.90 -1.18 1.80
C PRO A 53 -21.64 -1.98 2.13
N LEU A 54 -20.87 -2.50 1.16
CA LEU A 54 -19.70 -3.34 1.45
C LEU A 54 -18.37 -2.58 1.56
N ALA A 55 -18.35 -1.27 1.34
CA ALA A 55 -17.21 -0.42 1.68
C ALA A 55 -17.28 0.04 3.15
N ALA A 56 -17.90 -0.76 4.03
CA ALA A 56 -17.79 -0.55 5.46
C ALA A 56 -16.30 -0.58 5.80
N ALA A 57 -15.76 0.58 6.16
CA ALA A 57 -14.42 0.72 6.68
C ALA A 57 -14.25 -0.34 7.78
N ASN A 58 -13.29 -1.26 7.60
CA ASN A 58 -13.00 -2.25 8.61
C ASN A 58 -12.31 -1.50 9.76
N GLU A 59 -13.06 -1.23 10.82
CA GLU A 59 -12.62 -0.39 11.93
C GLU A 59 -12.05 -1.26 13.05
N HIS A 60 -10.79 -1.00 13.42
CA HIS A 60 -10.02 -1.82 14.36
C HIS A 60 -9.56 -1.01 15.57
N TYR A 61 -9.32 -1.71 16.69
CA TYR A 61 -8.74 -1.10 17.90
C TYR A 61 -7.22 -1.14 17.93
N HIS A 62 -6.62 -2.00 17.11
CA HIS A 62 -5.19 -2.15 17.05
C HIS A 62 -4.74 -2.64 15.68
N CYS A 63 -3.60 -2.13 15.24
CA CYS A 63 -3.00 -2.47 13.97
C CYS A 63 -1.47 -2.50 14.05
N GLY A 64 -0.85 -3.33 13.22
CA GLY A 64 0.58 -3.45 13.00
C GLY A 64 0.89 -3.48 11.50
N CYS A 65 2.17 -3.55 11.15
CA CYS A 65 2.59 -3.74 9.77
C CYS A 65 3.34 -5.08 9.66
N MET A 66 3.06 -5.82 8.60
CA MET A 66 3.89 -6.93 8.16
C MET A 66 4.82 -6.42 7.07
N SER A 67 6.05 -6.91 7.04
CA SER A 67 7.01 -6.61 5.98
C SER A 67 7.63 -7.88 5.41
N TRP A 68 8.14 -7.74 4.20
CA TRP A 68 8.86 -8.77 3.48
C TRP A 68 10.11 -8.18 2.83
N SER A 69 11.20 -8.94 2.84
CA SER A 69 12.43 -8.61 2.12
C SER A 69 12.94 -9.84 1.35
N PRO A 70 13.71 -9.66 0.25
CA PRO A 70 14.25 -10.77 -0.52
C PRO A 70 15.01 -11.78 0.35
N GLY A 71 14.61 -13.05 0.28
CA GLY A 71 15.19 -14.14 1.07
C GLY A 71 14.62 -14.30 2.47
N GLN A 72 13.58 -13.54 2.84
CA GLN A 72 12.86 -13.67 4.11
C GLN A 72 11.38 -14.03 3.89
N ASN A 73 10.71 -14.50 4.94
CA ASN A 73 9.26 -14.65 4.95
C ASN A 73 8.59 -13.33 5.36
N TRP A 74 7.26 -13.25 5.22
CA TRP A 74 6.49 -12.17 5.84
C TRP A 74 6.66 -12.23 7.36
N ILE A 75 7.05 -11.11 7.95
CA ILE A 75 7.24 -10.96 9.39
C ILE A 75 6.47 -9.76 9.90
N HIS A 76 6.10 -9.79 11.18
CA HIS A 76 5.62 -8.60 11.85
C HIS A 76 6.78 -7.62 12.04
N ASP A 77 6.63 -6.40 11.55
CA ASP A 77 7.65 -5.36 11.55
C ASP A 77 7.22 -4.24 12.50
N SER A 78 7.60 -4.40 13.77
CA SER A 78 7.23 -3.44 14.82
C SER A 78 7.85 -2.06 14.59
N ALA A 79 9.01 -1.97 13.94
CA ALA A 79 9.66 -0.69 13.66
C ALA A 79 8.87 0.09 12.59
N LEU A 80 8.45 -0.61 11.53
CA LEU A 80 7.57 -0.06 10.50
C LEU A 80 6.21 0.34 11.08
N ALA A 81 5.63 -0.51 11.92
CA ALA A 81 4.35 -0.24 12.59
C ALA A 81 4.43 0.98 13.51
N HIS A 82 5.51 1.12 14.30
CA HIS A 82 5.72 2.27 15.18
C HIS A 82 5.86 3.56 14.37
N TYR A 83 6.62 3.52 13.27
CA TYR A 83 6.74 4.65 12.36
C TYR A 83 5.38 5.10 11.82
N VAL A 84 4.57 4.18 11.30
CA VAL A 84 3.22 4.50 10.79
C VAL A 84 2.33 5.04 11.90
N CYS A 85 2.36 4.43 13.08
CA CYS A 85 1.59 4.88 14.24
C CYS A 85 1.93 6.34 14.61
N PHE A 86 3.23 6.63 14.72
CA PHE A 86 3.74 7.94 15.08
C PHE A 86 3.47 9.00 13.99
N ASN A 87 3.68 8.67 12.73
CA ASN A 87 3.65 9.65 11.65
C ASN A 87 2.24 9.94 11.11
N ASN A 88 1.33 8.96 11.19
CA ASN A 88 0.02 9.05 10.56
C ASN A 88 -1.15 9.08 11.56
N TYR A 89 -0.95 8.61 12.79
CA TYR A 89 -2.03 8.39 13.76
C TYR A 89 -1.72 8.92 15.17
N ALA A 90 -0.75 9.85 15.33
CA ALA A 90 -0.37 10.37 16.64
C ALA A 90 -1.53 11.02 17.43
N ASP A 91 -2.53 11.55 16.74
CA ASP A 91 -3.73 12.13 17.34
C ASP A 91 -4.74 11.06 17.77
N GLN A 92 -4.83 9.94 17.05
CA GLN A 92 -5.86 8.91 17.19
C GLN A 92 -5.39 7.63 17.89
N ALA A 93 -4.09 7.41 18.02
CA ALA A 93 -3.52 6.17 18.51
C ALA A 93 -2.28 6.37 19.38
N ILE A 94 -1.90 5.32 20.09
CA ILE A 94 -0.73 5.26 20.98
C ILE A 94 0.04 3.99 20.65
N TRP A 95 1.35 4.10 20.58
CA TRP A 95 2.22 2.94 20.39
C TRP A 95 2.25 2.06 21.64
N ASN A 96 2.07 0.75 21.46
CA ASN A 96 2.26 -0.25 22.49
C ASN A 96 3.49 -1.11 22.17
N ALA A 97 4.60 -0.77 22.82
CA ALA A 97 5.87 -1.47 22.65
C ALA A 97 5.86 -2.93 23.13
N ARG A 98 4.91 -3.32 24.00
CA ARG A 98 4.79 -4.70 24.48
C ARG A 98 4.37 -5.65 23.36
N ASP A 99 3.34 -5.25 22.63
CA ASP A 99 2.72 -6.09 21.59
C ASP A 99 3.28 -5.73 20.20
N GLY A 100 4.00 -4.61 20.09
CA GLY A 100 4.50 -4.09 18.82
C GLY A 100 3.38 -3.55 17.93
N LEU A 101 2.30 -3.05 18.53
CA LEU A 101 1.08 -2.63 17.84
C LEU A 101 0.74 -1.18 18.14
N CYS A 102 0.06 -0.55 17.20
CA CYS A 102 -0.56 0.76 17.38
C CYS A 102 -1.97 0.57 17.92
N LEU A 103 -2.27 1.15 19.09
CA LEU A 103 -3.57 1.03 19.75
C LEU A 103 -4.37 2.31 19.56
N ALA A 104 -5.63 2.20 19.13
CA ALA A 104 -6.54 3.32 19.07
C ALA A 104 -6.76 3.92 20.47
N LYS A 105 -6.75 5.26 20.57
CA LYS A 105 -7.14 5.97 21.79
C LYS A 105 -8.64 5.78 22.06
N PRO A 106 -9.10 5.95 23.31
CA PRO A 106 -10.52 5.90 23.64
C PRO A 106 -11.35 6.83 22.74
N GLY A 107 -12.40 6.28 22.11
CA GLY A 107 -13.28 7.01 21.21
C GLY A 107 -12.85 7.03 19.74
N PHE A 108 -11.66 6.52 19.41
CA PHE A 108 -11.17 6.37 18.04
C PHE A 108 -11.19 4.91 17.60
N LYS A 109 -11.13 4.72 16.28
CA LYS A 109 -10.89 3.44 15.63
C LYS A 109 -9.95 3.65 14.45
N LEU A 110 -9.15 2.64 14.17
CA LEU A 110 -8.21 2.62 13.06
C LEU A 110 -8.87 1.93 11.88
N SER A 111 -9.01 2.66 10.78
CA SER A 111 -9.52 2.10 9.54
C SER A 111 -8.44 1.25 8.88
N GLY A 112 -8.77 -0.02 8.60
CA GLY A 112 -7.80 -1.01 8.10
C GLY A 112 -7.23 -0.67 6.73
N GLN A 113 -8.01 -0.09 5.82
CA GLN A 113 -7.53 0.26 4.48
C GLN A 113 -6.56 1.46 4.50
N PRO A 114 -6.87 2.60 5.16
CA PRO A 114 -5.88 3.65 5.39
C PRO A 114 -4.61 3.17 6.10
N TRP A 115 -4.74 2.22 7.03
CA TRP A 115 -3.59 1.63 7.72
C TRP A 115 -2.72 0.79 6.77
N GLU A 116 -3.33 -0.10 5.98
CA GLU A 116 -2.72 -0.88 4.91
C GLU A 116 -1.92 0.00 3.93
N ASP A 117 -2.54 1.09 3.47
CA ASP A 117 -1.93 2.01 2.52
C ASP A 117 -0.75 2.77 3.14
N ALA A 118 -0.83 3.13 4.42
CA ALA A 118 0.28 3.76 5.13
C ALA A 118 1.48 2.82 5.30
N CYS A 119 1.26 1.54 5.65
CA CYS A 119 2.33 0.53 5.71
C CYS A 119 3.00 0.37 4.34
N LYS A 120 2.22 0.28 3.25
CA LYS A 120 2.75 0.18 1.88
C LYS A 120 3.56 1.41 1.47
N ALA A 121 3.07 2.61 1.79
CA ALA A 121 3.75 3.86 1.46
C ALA A 121 5.12 3.99 2.17
N ALA A 122 5.24 3.45 3.38
CA ALA A 122 6.46 3.50 4.19
C ALA A 122 7.55 2.48 3.76
N THR A 123 7.28 1.59 2.79
CA THR A 123 8.24 0.56 2.33
C THR A 123 9.56 1.13 1.81
N GLY A 124 9.50 2.23 1.07
CA GLY A 124 10.64 2.80 0.35
C GLY A 124 11.55 3.68 1.21
N GLU A 125 11.05 4.20 2.33
CA GLU A 125 11.80 5.05 3.25
C GLU A 125 11.01 5.24 4.55
N PHE A 126 11.49 4.63 5.64
CA PHE A 126 11.01 4.93 6.97
C PHE A 126 12.17 5.06 7.97
N TYR A 127 11.88 5.69 9.09
CA TYR A 127 12.86 6.00 10.13
C TYR A 127 12.38 5.41 11.46
N PRO A 128 13.23 4.72 12.23
CA PRO A 128 12.88 4.25 13.56
C PRO A 128 12.44 5.40 14.45
N VAL A 129 11.42 5.17 15.27
CA VAL A 129 11.04 6.10 16.33
C VAL A 129 11.94 5.82 17.53
N VAL A 130 12.54 6.86 18.10
CA VAL A 130 13.37 6.82 19.29
C VAL A 130 12.76 7.67 20.39
N THR A 131 12.82 7.17 21.61
CA THR A 131 12.32 7.86 22.80
C THR A 131 13.49 8.42 23.59
N ASP A 132 13.44 9.72 23.91
CA ASP A 132 14.43 10.37 24.75
C ASP A 132 14.25 10.01 26.24
N PRO A 133 15.19 10.40 27.14
CA PRO A 133 15.07 10.12 28.58
C PRO A 133 13.86 10.78 29.27
N TYR A 134 13.20 11.72 28.60
CA TYR A 134 12.02 12.42 29.11
C TYR A 134 10.71 11.84 28.57
N GLY A 135 10.78 10.81 27.72
CA GLY A 135 9.62 10.17 27.11
C GLY A 135 9.14 10.82 25.81
N ASN A 136 9.88 11.76 25.23
CA ASN A 136 9.52 12.35 23.95
C ASN A 136 9.97 11.44 22.80
N GLU A 137 9.03 11.14 21.91
CA GLU A 137 9.32 10.37 20.70
C GLU A 137 9.74 11.28 19.55
N SER A 138 10.72 10.83 18.79
CA SER A 138 11.19 11.49 17.56
C SER A 138 11.70 10.47 16.55
N LEU A 139 11.81 10.86 15.28
CA LEU A 139 12.36 9.99 14.25
C LEU A 139 13.90 10.05 14.25
N ASP A 140 14.56 8.89 14.31
CA ASP A 140 15.99 8.78 14.06
C ASP A 140 16.29 8.88 12.57
N LYS A 141 16.41 10.13 12.09
CA LYS A 141 16.72 10.45 10.69
C LYS A 141 18.12 10.03 10.24
N SER A 142 18.99 9.61 11.17
CA SER A 142 20.32 9.09 10.80
C SER A 142 20.25 7.66 10.25
N LYS A 143 19.17 6.92 10.56
CA LYS A 143 18.97 5.53 10.18
C LYS A 143 17.75 5.38 9.29
N LYS A 144 17.97 5.45 7.98
CA LYS A 144 16.94 5.11 7.00
C LYS A 144 16.84 3.59 6.83
N LEU A 145 15.62 3.07 6.93
CA LEU A 145 15.29 1.66 6.68
C LEU A 145 14.40 1.54 5.43
N THR A 146 14.51 0.39 4.77
CA THR A 146 13.70 0.01 3.62
C THR A 146 13.34 -1.47 3.71
N VAL A 147 12.18 -1.83 3.16
CA VAL A 147 11.71 -3.21 3.04
C VAL A 147 11.29 -3.48 1.59
N GLY A 148 11.26 -4.75 1.19
CA GLY A 148 10.86 -5.14 -0.17
C GLY A 148 9.37 -4.95 -0.44
N ALA A 149 8.53 -5.22 0.56
CA ALA A 149 7.08 -4.98 0.54
C ALA A 149 6.55 -4.86 1.97
N ALA A 150 5.37 -4.24 2.12
CA ALA A 150 4.65 -4.17 3.39
C ALA A 150 3.14 -4.24 3.18
N THR A 151 2.44 -4.66 4.24
CA THR A 151 0.98 -4.70 4.35
C THR A 151 0.61 -4.40 5.80
N GLY A 152 -0.51 -3.74 6.01
CA GLY A 152 -1.17 -3.59 7.29
C GLY A 152 -1.77 -4.90 7.78
N TRP A 153 -1.77 -5.05 9.09
CA TRP A 153 -2.36 -6.18 9.79
C TRP A 153 -3.09 -5.65 11.00
N CYS A 154 -4.41 -5.74 11.01
CA CYS A 154 -5.25 -5.29 12.12
C CYS A 154 -6.00 -6.48 12.72
N PRO A 155 -5.48 -7.09 13.80
CA PRO A 155 -6.18 -8.18 14.45
C PRO A 155 -7.45 -7.71 15.16
N ASP A 156 -8.41 -8.62 15.35
CA ASP A 156 -9.63 -8.33 16.10
C ASP A 156 -9.43 -8.42 17.62
N LYS A 157 -8.38 -9.15 18.06
CA LYS A 157 -8.02 -9.37 19.46
C LYS A 157 -6.51 -9.41 19.62
N LEU A 158 -6.02 -8.83 20.71
CA LEU A 158 -4.65 -9.02 21.18
C LEU A 158 -4.54 -10.45 21.74
N GLU A 159 -3.59 -11.24 21.24
CA GLU A 159 -3.32 -12.62 21.70
C GLU A 159 -2.48 -12.65 22.98
#